data_AF-A0AAU7SGE2-F1
#
_entry.id   AF-A0AAU7SGE2-F1
#
_cell.length_a   1.000
_cell.length_b   1.000
_cell.length_c   1.000
_cell.angle_alpha   90.00
_cell.angle_beta   90.00
_cell.angle_gamma   90.00
#
_symmetry.space_group_name_H-M   'P 1'
#
loop_
_entity.id
_entity.type
_entity.pdbx_description
1 polymer ?
#
loop_
_entity_poly.entity_id
_entity_poly.type
_entity_poly.pdbx_seq_one_letter_code
_entity_poly.pdbx_strand_id
1 'polypeptide(L)'
;MAALNIAFESPDNSRGAAPSRERAIDLVHLGKQTMGDKALEVEVLQMFARQARSCLQEIGSGDPKRMEAASHKLKGAASAVGAFRVADAAGALESNIGDAAQMAAVTTSVIEAENFILKLSR
;
A
#
# COMPACT_ATOMS: atom_id res chain seq x y z
N MET A 1 1.84 -27.42 46.95
CA MET A 1 1.43 -27.72 45.56
C MET A 1 0.74 -26.49 45.02
N ALA A 2 1.37 -25.76 44.10
CA ALA A 2 0.86 -24.50 43.56
C ALA A 2 -0.05 -24.75 42.35
N ALA A 3 -1.23 -24.15 42.36
CA ALA A 3 -2.15 -24.13 41.22
C ALA A 3 -1.73 -23.00 40.28
N LEU A 4 -1.44 -23.34 39.02
CA LEU A 4 -1.09 -22.39 37.96
C LEU A 4 -2.38 -21.90 37.31
N ASN A 5 -2.79 -20.67 37.65
CA ASN A 5 -3.85 -19.95 36.94
C ASN A 5 -3.30 -19.48 35.58
N ILE A 6 -3.65 -20.19 34.50
CA ILE A 6 -3.46 -19.69 33.14
C ILE A 6 -4.66 -18.81 32.81
N ALA A 7 -4.48 -17.50 32.97
CA ALA A 7 -5.37 -16.51 32.39
C ALA A 7 -5.10 -16.47 30.88
N PHE A 8 -6.09 -16.88 30.10
CA PHE A 8 -6.10 -16.69 28.65
C PHE A 8 -6.44 -15.22 28.38
N GLU A 9 -5.44 -14.35 28.48
CA GLU A 9 -5.57 -12.96 28.03
C GLU A 9 -5.68 -12.97 26.50
N SER A 10 -6.85 -12.53 26.02
CA SER A 10 -7.09 -12.14 24.64
C SER A 10 -5.92 -11.29 24.14
N PRO A 11 -5.37 -11.54 22.93
CA PRO A 11 -4.29 -10.71 22.42
C PRO A 11 -4.86 -9.30 22.26
N ASP A 12 -4.40 -8.42 23.15
CA ASP A 12 -4.61 -6.99 23.08
C ASP A 12 -4.00 -6.53 21.75
N ASN A 13 -4.85 -6.39 20.73
CA ASN A 13 -4.48 -5.81 19.44
C ASN A 13 -4.37 -4.28 19.59
N SER A 14 -3.66 -3.83 20.63
CA SER A 14 -2.96 -2.56 20.64
C SER A 14 -1.92 -2.62 19.54
N ARG A 15 -2.37 -2.38 18.30
CA ARG A 15 -1.50 -1.99 17.20
C ARG A 15 -0.68 -0.82 17.71
N GLY A 16 0.54 -1.10 18.13
CA GLY A 16 1.53 -0.10 18.44
C GLY A 16 1.51 0.93 17.31
N ALA A 17 1.57 2.20 17.68
CA ALA A 17 1.70 3.30 16.74
C ALA A 17 3.03 3.13 16.00
N ALA A 18 3.02 2.27 14.98
CA ALA A 18 4.08 2.18 14.00
C ALA A 18 4.27 3.61 13.47
N PRO A 19 5.51 4.12 13.41
CA PRO A 19 5.78 5.41 12.80
C PRO A 19 5.03 5.50 11.46
N SER A 20 4.42 6.63 11.14
CA SER A 20 3.48 6.78 10.01
C SER A 20 4.00 6.24 8.66
N ARG A 21 5.32 6.06 8.53
CA ARG A 21 6.04 5.49 7.38
C ARG A 21 6.06 3.96 7.30
N GLU A 22 5.81 3.25 8.40
CA GLU A 22 5.68 1.78 8.41
C GLU A 22 4.30 1.31 7.96
N ARG A 23 3.29 2.21 8.00
CA ARG A 23 1.95 1.92 7.50
C ARG A 23 1.96 1.85 5.98
N ALA A 24 1.15 0.94 5.42
CA ALA A 24 1.00 0.81 3.98
C ALA A 24 0.50 2.10 3.30
N ILE A 25 -0.26 2.93 4.05
CA ILE A 25 -0.75 4.25 3.62
C ILE A 25 -0.60 5.25 4.77
N ASP A 26 -0.02 6.43 4.47
CA ASP A 26 0.04 7.55 5.40
C ASP A 26 -1.27 8.36 5.39
N LEU A 27 -2.14 8.05 6.35
CA LEU A 27 -3.42 8.77 6.53
C LEU A 27 -3.25 10.25 6.89
N VAL A 28 -2.10 10.66 7.45
CA VAL A 28 -1.83 12.09 7.73
C VAL A 28 -1.53 12.82 6.43
N HIS A 29 -0.83 12.18 5.49
CA HIS A 29 -0.64 12.73 4.15
C HIS A 29 -1.97 12.82 3.41
N LEU A 30 -2.76 11.75 3.44
CA LEU A 30 -4.06 11.71 2.77
C LEU A 30 -5.01 12.78 3.30
N GLY A 31 -5.17 12.90 4.62
CA GLY A 31 -6.03 13.92 5.23
C GLY A 31 -5.61 15.36 4.91
N LYS A 32 -4.32 15.61 4.67
CA LYS A 32 -3.86 16.92 4.19
C LYS A 32 -4.28 17.20 2.74
N GLN A 33 -4.29 16.19 1.88
CA GLN A 33 -4.75 16.35 0.49
C GLN A 33 -6.27 16.51 0.38
N THR A 34 -7.02 15.86 1.25
CA THR A 34 -8.49 15.88 1.23
C THR A 34 -9.10 16.94 2.15
N MET A 35 -8.27 17.81 2.75
CA MET A 35 -8.69 18.81 3.74
C MET A 35 -9.47 18.20 4.93
N GLY A 36 -9.21 16.93 5.25
CA GLY A 36 -9.87 16.18 6.32
C GLY A 36 -11.25 15.62 5.97
N ASP A 37 -11.67 15.69 4.71
CA ASP A 37 -12.93 15.08 4.26
C ASP A 37 -12.76 13.56 4.10
N LYS A 38 -13.34 12.80 5.04
CA LYS A 38 -13.30 11.34 5.05
C LYS A 38 -13.99 10.69 3.85
N ALA A 39 -15.04 11.28 3.29
CA ALA A 39 -15.71 10.72 2.12
C ALA A 39 -14.78 10.80 0.90
N LEU A 40 -14.11 11.94 0.74
CA LEU A 40 -13.11 12.15 -0.30
C LEU A 40 -11.88 11.25 -0.10
N GLU A 41 -11.42 11.05 1.14
CA GLU A 41 -10.34 10.10 1.46
C GLU A 41 -10.66 8.69 0.94
N VAL A 42 -11.86 8.19 1.23
CA VAL A 42 -12.30 6.86 0.77
C VAL A 42 -12.40 6.81 -0.75
N GLU A 43 -12.95 7.83 -1.40
CA GLU A 43 -13.05 7.89 -2.86
C GLU A 43 -11.67 7.84 -3.53
N VAL A 44 -10.73 8.66 -3.05
CA VAL A 44 -9.35 8.70 -3.54
C VAL A 44 -8.64 7.36 -3.34
N LEU A 45 -8.81 6.73 -2.17
CA LEU A 45 -8.24 5.40 -1.90
C LEU A 45 -8.83 4.33 -2.83
N GLN A 46 -10.14 4.36 -3.09
CA GLN A 46 -10.77 3.42 -4.02
C GLN A 46 -10.30 3.64 -5.46
N MET A 47 -10.13 4.88 -5.89
CA MET A 47 -9.56 5.21 -7.20
C MET A 47 -8.14 4.67 -7.32
N PHE A 48 -7.30 4.91 -6.32
CA PHE A 48 -5.94 4.39 -6.26
C PHE A 48 -5.92 2.86 -6.33
N ALA A 49 -6.75 2.15 -5.56
CA ALA A 49 -6.81 0.69 -5.58
C ALA A 49 -7.20 0.11 -6.95
N ARG A 50 -8.05 0.81 -7.72
CA ARG A 50 -8.36 0.40 -9.10
C ARG A 50 -7.17 0.65 -10.03
N GLN A 51 -6.53 1.80 -9.90
CA GLN A 51 -5.38 2.17 -10.70
C GLN A 51 -4.18 1.25 -10.45
N ALA A 52 -3.93 0.88 -9.19
CA ALA A 52 -2.87 -0.02 -8.79
C ALA A 52 -3.01 -1.41 -9.43
N ARG A 53 -4.21 -1.99 -9.42
CA ARG A 53 -4.49 -3.27 -10.12
C ARG A 53 -4.24 -3.20 -11.61
N SER A 54 -4.67 -2.11 -12.26
CA SER A 54 -4.40 -1.91 -13.69
C SER A 54 -2.90 -1.84 -13.98
N CYS A 55 -2.14 -1.14 -13.14
CA CYS A 55 -0.69 -1.05 -13.31
C CYS A 55 -0.01 -2.41 -13.09
N LEU A 56 -0.43 -3.19 -12.09
CA LEU A 56 0.11 -4.55 -11.88
C LEU A 56 -0.14 -5.48 -13.07
N GLN A 57 -1.31 -5.39 -13.71
CA GLN A 57 -1.62 -6.15 -14.93
C GLN A 57 -0.69 -5.75 -16.09
N GLU A 58 -0.44 -4.46 -16.26
CA GLU A 58 0.49 -3.95 -17.28
C GLU A 58 1.93 -4.37 -16.99
N ILE A 59 2.36 -4.34 -15.72
CA ILE A 59 3.69 -4.80 -15.30
C ILE A 59 3.84 -6.30 -15.58
N GLY A 60 2.80 -7.10 -15.31
CA GLY A 60 2.79 -8.55 -15.58
C GLY A 60 2.70 -8.94 -17.05
N SER A 61 2.45 -7.99 -17.97
CA SER A 61 2.32 -8.27 -19.41
C SER A 61 3.65 -8.61 -20.09
N GLY A 62 4.78 -8.29 -19.45
CA GLY A 62 6.12 -8.58 -19.96
C GLY A 62 6.60 -7.64 -21.08
N ASP A 63 5.83 -6.60 -21.44
CA ASP A 63 6.29 -5.54 -22.34
C ASP A 63 7.06 -4.47 -21.56
N PRO A 64 8.37 -4.30 -21.77
CA PRO A 64 9.20 -3.40 -20.98
C PRO A 64 8.74 -1.94 -21.06
N LYS A 65 8.18 -1.49 -22.20
CA LYS A 65 7.66 -0.12 -22.33
C LYS A 65 6.40 0.09 -21.50
N ARG A 66 5.53 -0.92 -21.45
CA ARG A 66 4.33 -0.88 -20.62
C ARG A 66 4.69 -0.99 -19.14
N MET A 67 5.67 -1.83 -18.80
CA MET A 67 6.18 -1.94 -17.43
C MET A 67 6.72 -0.62 -16.92
N GLU A 68 7.51 0.09 -17.74
CA GLU A 68 8.05 1.41 -17.39
C GLU A 68 6.93 2.43 -17.17
N ALA A 69 6.01 2.55 -18.14
CA ALA A 69 4.88 3.47 -18.04
C ALA A 69 3.97 3.17 -16.84
N ALA A 70 3.68 1.89 -16.59
CA ALA A 70 2.86 1.44 -15.47
C ALA A 70 3.55 1.70 -14.13
N SER A 71 4.85 1.46 -14.02
CA SER A 71 5.63 1.70 -12.80
C SER A 71 5.69 3.20 -12.49
N HIS A 72 5.95 4.03 -13.50
CA HIS A 72 5.94 5.49 -13.37
C HIS A 72 4.57 6.00 -12.90
N LYS A 73 3.50 5.52 -13.51
CA LYS A 73 2.12 5.88 -13.16
C LYS A 73 1.75 5.43 -11.75
N LEU A 74 2.11 4.20 -11.37
CA LEU A 74 1.88 3.65 -10.05
C LEU A 74 2.61 4.46 -8.98
N LYS A 75 3.86 4.84 -9.22
CA LYS A 75 4.67 5.68 -8.34
C LYS A 75 4.03 7.04 -8.09
N GLY A 76 3.53 7.70 -9.15
CA GLY A 76 2.82 8.98 -9.05
C GLY A 76 1.54 8.87 -8.23
N ALA A 77 0.70 7.87 -8.56
CA ALA A 77 -0.55 7.64 -7.86
C ALA A 77 -0.34 7.29 -6.37
N ALA A 78 0.64 6.43 -6.08
CA ALA A 78 1.00 6.04 -4.73
C ALA A 78 1.52 7.22 -3.89
N SER A 79 2.34 8.08 -4.49
CA SER A 79 2.85 9.28 -3.83
C SER A 79 1.73 10.28 -3.49
N ALA A 80 0.71 10.38 -4.36
CA ALA A 80 -0.43 11.26 -4.11
C ALA A 80 -1.28 10.77 -2.92
N VAL A 81 -1.50 9.48 -2.77
CA VAL A 81 -2.33 8.97 -1.65
C VAL A 81 -1.54 8.72 -0.36
N GLY A 82 -0.23 8.93 -0.36
CA GLY A 82 0.65 8.64 0.78
C GLY A 82 1.03 7.16 0.93
N ALA A 83 0.86 6.34 -0.12
CA ALA A 83 1.31 4.96 -0.17
C ALA A 83 2.81 4.87 -0.52
N PHE A 84 3.66 5.46 0.32
CA PHE A 84 5.09 5.64 0.01
C PHE A 84 5.85 4.33 -0.24
N ARG A 85 5.48 3.24 0.42
CA ARG A 85 6.08 1.90 0.18
C ARG A 85 5.84 1.41 -1.25
N VAL A 86 4.63 1.65 -1.78
CA VAL A 86 4.30 1.33 -3.17
C VAL A 86 5.07 2.25 -4.12
N ALA A 87 5.19 3.54 -3.80
CA ALA A 87 5.93 4.49 -4.61
C ALA A 87 7.42 4.15 -4.70
N ASP A 88 8.03 3.74 -3.59
CA ASP A 88 9.44 3.33 -3.52
C ASP A 88 9.69 2.05 -4.33
N ALA A 89 8.88 1.01 -4.11
CA ALA A 89 8.97 -0.24 -4.88
C ALA A 89 8.78 0.00 -6.38
N ALA A 90 7.80 0.84 -6.75
CA ALA A 90 7.55 1.18 -8.16
C ALA A 90 8.72 1.96 -8.78
N GLY A 91 9.38 2.84 -8.02
CA GLY A 91 10.59 3.53 -8.47
C GLY A 91 11.80 2.60 -8.64
N ALA A 92 11.95 1.60 -7.76
CA ALA A 92 12.99 0.59 -7.88
C ALA A 92 12.77 -0.31 -9.12
N LEU A 93 11.51 -0.66 -9.41
CA LEU A 93 11.12 -1.37 -10.63
C LEU A 93 11.32 -0.51 -11.89
N GLU A 94 10.95 0.77 -11.86
CA GLU A 94 11.17 1.74 -12.95
C GLU A 94 12.67 1.82 -13.32
N SER A 95 13.56 1.73 -12.32
CA SER A 95 15.02 1.77 -12.54
C SER A 95 15.61 0.44 -13.02
N ASN A 96 14.96 -0.69 -12.73
CA ASN A 96 15.43 -2.04 -13.04
C ASN A 96 14.30 -2.89 -13.65
N ILE A 97 13.82 -2.44 -14.83
CA ILE A 97 12.75 -3.14 -15.55
C ILE A 97 13.19 -4.57 -15.88
N GLY A 98 12.36 -5.54 -15.51
CA GLY A 98 12.62 -6.97 -15.73
C GLY A 98 13.23 -7.69 -14.53
N ASP A 99 13.55 -7.00 -13.43
CA ASP A 99 13.96 -7.66 -12.18
C ASP A 99 12.74 -8.29 -11.47
N ALA A 100 12.75 -9.62 -11.38
CA ALA A 100 11.72 -10.39 -10.71
C ALA A 100 11.57 -10.03 -9.22
N ALA A 101 12.66 -9.65 -8.54
CA ALA A 101 12.62 -9.24 -7.15
C ALA A 101 11.85 -7.91 -6.99
N GLN A 102 12.07 -6.96 -7.89
CA GLN A 102 11.35 -5.67 -7.88
C GLN A 102 9.88 -5.84 -8.24
N MET A 103 9.56 -6.70 -9.22
CA MET A 103 8.16 -7.02 -9.54
C MET A 103 7.44 -7.64 -8.35
N ALA A 104 8.10 -8.55 -7.62
CA ALA A 104 7.54 -9.14 -6.40
C ALA A 104 7.36 -8.11 -5.28
N ALA A 105 8.32 -7.19 -5.11
CA ALA A 105 8.24 -6.12 -4.12
C ALA A 105 7.08 -5.16 -4.40
N VAL A 106 6.90 -4.75 -5.65
CA VAL A 106 5.77 -3.91 -6.09
C VAL A 106 4.44 -4.63 -5.83
N THR A 107 4.33 -5.89 -6.26
CA THR A 107 3.12 -6.69 -6.08
C THR A 107 2.76 -6.82 -4.60
N THR A 108 3.73 -7.15 -3.76
CA THR A 108 3.54 -7.27 -2.30
C THR A 108 3.07 -5.95 -1.70
N SER A 109 3.74 -4.85 -2.03
CA SER A 109 3.40 -3.53 -1.49
C SER A 109 2.00 -3.07 -1.90
N VAL A 110 1.59 -3.34 -3.14
CA VAL A 110 0.23 -3.04 -3.62
C VAL A 110 -0.82 -3.87 -2.88
N ILE A 111 -0.57 -5.17 -2.67
CA ILE A 111 -1.48 -6.04 -1.91
C ILE A 111 -1.61 -5.56 -0.45
N GLU A 112 -0.51 -5.13 0.18
CA GLU A 112 -0.54 -4.53 1.52
C GLU A 112 -1.40 -3.27 1.55
N ALA A 113 -1.26 -2.39 0.56
CA ALA A 113 -2.03 -1.16 0.44
C ALA A 113 -3.53 -1.44 0.20
N GLU A 114 -3.88 -2.37 -0.70
CA GLU A 114 -5.27 -2.77 -0.94
C GLU A 114 -5.92 -3.37 0.30
N ASN A 115 -5.23 -4.27 0.99
CA ASN A 115 -5.71 -4.83 2.25
C ASN A 115 -5.93 -3.77 3.32
N PHE A 116 -5.08 -2.73 3.35
CA PHE A 116 -5.25 -1.60 4.25
C PHE A 116 -6.51 -0.79 3.90
N ILE A 117 -6.74 -0.51 2.62
CA ILE A 117 -7.94 0.22 2.14
C ILE A 117 -9.22 -0.55 2.44
N LEU A 118 -9.22 -1.87 2.21
CA LEU A 118 -10.37 -2.73 2.52
C LEU A 118 -10.69 -2.74 4.02
N LYS A 119 -9.67 -2.69 4.89
CA LYS A 119 -9.85 -2.60 6.34
C LYS A 119 -10.41 -1.26 6.81
N LEU A 120 -10.23 -0.18 6.03
CA LEU A 120 -10.78 1.15 6.32
C LEU A 120 -12.22 1.32 5.84
N SER A 121 -12.63 0.57 4.82
CA SER A 121 -13.96 0.65 4.21
C SER A 121 -15.00 -0.25 4.89
N ARG A 122 -14.67 -0.84 6.05
CA ARG A 122 -15.51 -1.76 6.81
C ARG A 122 -15.92 -1.13 8.14
#